data_AF-A0A955PVY2-F1
#
_entry.id   AF-A0A955PVY2-F1
#
_cell.length_a   1.000
_cell.length_b   1.000
_cell.length_c   1.000
_cell.angle_alpha   90.00
_cell.angle_beta   90.00
_cell.angle_gamma   90.00
#
_symmetry.space_group_name_H-M   'P 1'
#
loop_
_entity.id
_entity.type
_entity.pdbx_description
1 polymer ?
#
loop_
_entity_poly.entity_id
_entity_poly.type
_entity_poly.pdbx_seq_one_letter_code
_entity_poly.pdbx_strand_id
1 'polypeptide(L)'
;MNRRIQEIKKPENRPGGNCRLLSGLIGLLVCVGVLLINPGSGRAVVEEDVRALREDMEQVKKDLAEIKSILQSATKRQRPEKSTGTVGVTGGAVLGEVDAPVTIVEFSDYQCPFCRRYSLTVFPVLKREYIDTGKVRYVFRDFPLTSIHQQAEKAHE
;
A
#
# COMPACT_ATOMS: atom_id res chain seq x y z
N MET A 1 12.16 12.20 24.97
CA MET A 1 12.21 13.50 24.27
C MET A 1 10.77 14.03 24.15
N ASN A 2 10.11 14.31 25.28
CA ASN A 2 9.97 15.60 25.97
C ASN A 2 9.18 16.68 25.18
N ARG A 3 7.95 16.91 25.66
CA ARG A 3 7.09 18.11 25.63
C ARG A 3 6.59 18.68 24.28
N ARG A 4 5.26 18.67 24.10
CA ARG A 4 4.35 19.84 24.29
C ARG A 4 2.97 19.48 23.74
N ILE A 5 2.12 18.89 24.58
CA ILE A 5 0.67 19.05 24.41
C ILE A 5 0.37 20.39 25.07
N GLN A 6 0.18 21.43 24.25
CA GLN A 6 -0.31 22.69 24.77
C GLN A 6 -1.75 22.49 25.23
N GLU A 7 -1.97 22.87 26.48
CA GLU A 7 -3.27 22.93 27.14
C GLU A 7 -4.26 23.70 26.26
N ILE A 8 -5.32 23.01 25.84
CA ILE A 8 -6.49 23.65 25.24
C ILE A 8 -7.16 24.44 26.38
N LYS A 9 -6.85 25.74 26.43
CA LYS A 9 -7.51 26.69 27.33
C LYS A 9 -8.96 26.86 26.86
N LYS A 10 -9.86 26.10 27.47
CA LYS A 10 -11.30 26.23 27.29
C LYS A 10 -11.74 27.64 27.75
N PRO A 11 -12.38 28.47 26.92
CA PRO A 11 -13.01 29.69 27.42
C PRO A 11 -14.27 29.31 28.20
N GLU A 12 -14.20 29.42 29.53
CA GLU A 12 -15.39 29.41 30.37
C GLU A 12 -16.11 30.75 30.17
N ASN A 13 -17.22 30.73 29.43
CA ASN A 13 -18.11 31.87 29.33
C ASN A 13 -19.54 31.39 29.59
N ARG A 14 -19.95 31.43 30.87
CA ARG A 14 -21.34 31.28 31.29
C ARG A 14 -21.95 32.68 31.46
N PRO A 15 -22.91 33.10 30.64
CA PRO A 15 -23.82 34.15 31.05
C PRO A 15 -24.85 33.50 31.99
N GLY A 16 -24.61 33.61 33.29
CA GLY A 16 -25.62 33.35 34.32
C GLY A 16 -26.73 34.37 34.17
N GLY A 17 -27.76 34.02 33.40
CA GLY A 17 -29.00 34.76 33.28
C GLY A 17 -29.78 34.69 34.59
N ASN A 18 -29.63 35.69 35.44
CA ASN A 18 -30.58 35.97 36.52
C ASN A 18 -31.55 37.05 36.06
N CYS A 19 -32.49 36.70 35.19
CA CYS A 19 -33.65 37.55 34.90
C CYS A 19 -34.75 37.22 35.91
N ARG A 20 -34.58 37.68 37.15
CA ARG A 20 -35.66 37.66 38.14
C ARG A 20 -36.71 38.66 37.69
N LEU A 21 -37.95 38.18 37.56
CA LEU A 21 -39.13 38.95 37.18
C LEU A 21 -39.21 40.27 37.94
N LEU A 22 -39.04 41.37 37.22
CA LEU A 22 -39.59 42.67 37.58
C LEU A 22 -40.49 43.12 36.44
N SER A 23 -41.76 43.19 36.78
CA SER A 23 -42.92 43.57 35.99
C SER A 23 -42.77 44.92 35.26
N GLY A 24 -43.21 44.94 34.00
CA GLY A 24 -43.58 46.16 33.27
C GLY A 24 -42.49 46.70 32.33
N LEU A 25 -42.90 47.00 31.07
CA LEU A 25 -42.27 47.78 29.98
C LEU A 25 -40.74 47.73 29.75
N ILE A 26 -39.95 47.80 30.81
CA ILE A 26 -38.49 47.63 30.86
C ILE A 26 -38.08 46.23 30.38
N GLY A 27 -38.83 45.17 30.72
CA GLY A 27 -38.54 43.81 30.23
C GLY A 27 -38.68 43.65 28.70
N LEU A 28 -39.65 44.33 28.09
CA LEU A 28 -39.83 44.34 26.63
C LEU A 28 -38.72 45.16 25.95
N LEU A 29 -38.34 46.30 26.54
CA LEU A 29 -37.21 47.11 26.08
C LEU A 29 -35.87 46.39 26.19
N VAL A 30 -35.65 45.57 27.22
CA VAL A 30 -34.43 44.76 27.36
C VAL A 30 -34.45 43.59 26.37
N CYS A 31 -35.56 42.89 26.15
CA CYS A 31 -35.63 41.82 25.15
C CYS A 31 -35.50 42.34 23.71
N VAL A 32 -36.19 43.44 23.36
CA VAL A 32 -36.01 44.12 22.07
C VAL A 32 -34.60 44.68 21.95
N GLY A 33 -34.04 45.24 23.03
CA GLY A 33 -32.65 45.67 23.08
C GLY A 33 -31.64 44.55 22.83
N VAL A 34 -31.81 43.37 23.44
CA VAL A 34 -30.95 42.19 23.22
C VAL A 34 -31.10 41.65 21.79
N LEU A 35 -32.31 41.67 21.22
CA LEU A 35 -32.56 41.28 19.82
C LEU A 35 -31.96 42.28 18.80
N LEU A 36 -31.97 43.58 19.13
CA LEU A 36 -31.40 44.64 18.28
C LEU A 36 -29.88 44.80 18.43
N ILE A 37 -29.32 44.39 19.57
CA ILE A 37 -27.87 44.36 19.80
C ILE A 37 -27.23 43.10 19.19
N ASN A 38 -27.98 42.00 19.02
CA ASN A 38 -27.44 40.75 18.49
C ASN A 38 -28.31 40.06 17.40
N PRO A 39 -28.58 40.72 16.27
CA PRO A 39 -29.26 40.09 15.15
C PRO A 39 -28.26 39.26 14.32
N GLY A 40 -27.67 38.19 14.87
CA GLY A 40 -26.81 37.34 14.03
C GLY A 40 -25.73 36.47 14.66
N SER A 41 -25.64 36.35 15.99
CA SER A 41 -24.61 35.50 16.60
C SER A 41 -24.62 34.04 16.10
N GLY A 42 -25.77 33.52 15.67
CA GLY A 42 -25.86 32.21 15.01
C GLY A 42 -25.41 32.17 13.54
N ARG A 43 -25.52 33.28 12.78
CA ARG A 43 -25.09 33.32 11.36
C ARG A 43 -23.58 33.50 11.25
N ALA A 44 -22.99 34.28 12.15
CA ALA A 44 -21.55 34.47 12.21
C ALA A 44 -20.79 33.17 12.54
N VAL A 45 -21.31 32.35 13.47
CA VAL A 45 -20.73 31.04 13.81
C VAL A 45 -20.84 30.05 12.65
N VAL A 46 -21.99 30.01 11.96
CA VAL A 46 -22.17 29.15 10.78
C VAL A 46 -21.26 29.58 9.61
N GLU A 47 -21.02 30.88 9.44
CA GLU A 47 -20.14 31.39 8.39
C GLU A 47 -18.65 31.08 8.66
N GLU A 48 -18.25 31.11 9.94
CA GLU A 48 -16.92 30.68 10.37
C GLU A 48 -16.71 29.18 10.15
N ASP A 49 -17.67 28.34 10.54
CA ASP A 49 -17.62 26.89 10.34
C ASP A 49 -17.60 26.52 8.84
N VAL A 50 -18.39 27.20 8.00
CA VAL A 50 -18.41 26.96 6.54
C VAL A 50 -17.08 27.37 5.89
N ARG A 51 -16.41 28.41 6.41
CA ARG A 51 -15.08 28.82 5.92
C ARG A 51 -14.02 27.80 6.32
N ALA A 52 -14.02 27.33 7.57
CA ALA A 52 -13.10 26.29 8.03
C ALA A 52 -13.26 24.99 7.22
N LEU A 53 -14.50 24.54 6.96
CA LEU A 53 -14.75 23.35 6.15
C LEU A 53 -14.24 23.48 4.71
N ARG A 54 -14.30 24.67 4.11
CA ARG A 54 -13.76 24.89 2.75
C ARG A 54 -12.23 24.78 2.74
N GLU A 55 -11.57 25.31 3.76
CA GLU A 55 -10.12 25.20 3.93
C GLU A 55 -9.70 23.73 4.11
N ASP A 56 -10.42 22.98 4.95
CA ASP A 56 -10.19 21.55 5.17
C ASP A 56 -10.40 20.74 3.87
N MET A 57 -11.43 21.06 3.09
CA MET A 57 -11.66 20.39 1.80
C MET A 57 -10.54 20.66 0.79
N GLU A 58 -9.96 21.87 0.80
CA GLU A 58 -8.79 22.17 -0.04
C GLU A 58 -7.53 21.45 0.44
N GLN A 59 -7.37 21.26 1.75
CA GLN A 59 -6.27 20.47 2.29
C GLN A 59 -6.40 18.99 1.93
N VAL A 60 -7.58 18.39 2.10
CA VAL A 60 -7.85 16.99 1.72
C VAL A 60 -7.61 16.74 0.23
N LYS A 61 -7.95 17.70 -0.64
CA LYS A 61 -7.66 17.59 -2.08
C LYS A 61 -6.15 17.59 -2.36
N LYS A 62 -5.36 18.39 -1.65
CA LYS A 62 -3.90 18.43 -1.81
C LYS A 62 -3.26 17.13 -1.36
N ASP A 63 -3.66 16.63 -0.19
CA ASP A 63 -3.14 15.36 0.35
C ASP A 63 -3.50 14.19 -0.58
N LEU A 64 -4.71 14.19 -1.15
CA LEU A 64 -5.11 13.19 -2.14
C LEU A 64 -4.26 13.25 -3.42
N ALA A 65 -3.88 14.45 -3.87
CA ALA A 65 -3.02 14.62 -5.04
C ALA A 65 -1.59 14.11 -4.76
N GLU A 66 -1.06 14.33 -3.57
CA GLU A 66 0.23 13.80 -3.14
C GLU A 66 0.22 12.27 -3.06
N ILE A 67 -0.79 11.69 -2.40
CA ILE A 67 -0.96 10.23 -2.31
C ILE A 67 -1.07 9.61 -3.71
N LYS A 68 -1.82 10.25 -4.62
CA LYS A 68 -1.94 9.78 -6.01
C LYS A 68 -0.59 9.75 -6.71
N SER A 69 0.27 10.74 -6.50
CA SER A 69 1.63 10.78 -7.07
C SER A 69 2.52 9.63 -6.55
N ILE A 70 2.48 9.39 -5.24
CA ILE A 70 3.21 8.28 -4.61
C ILE A 70 2.71 6.93 -5.14
N LEU A 71 1.40 6.73 -5.22
CA LEU A 71 0.82 5.49 -5.75
C LEU A 71 1.12 5.30 -7.24
N GLN A 72 1.09 6.38 -8.03
CA GLN A 72 1.44 6.31 -9.45
C GLN A 72 2.90 5.93 -9.66
N SER A 73 3.82 6.47 -8.87
CA SER A 73 5.24 6.09 -8.95
C SER A 73 5.50 4.66 -8.45
N ALA A 74 4.79 4.21 -7.41
CA ALA A 74 4.85 2.82 -6.94
C ALA A 74 4.28 1.82 -7.98
N THR A 75 3.21 2.20 -8.67
CA THR A 75 2.57 1.39 -9.74
C THR A 75 3.37 1.44 -11.05
N LYS A 76 4.18 2.49 -11.26
CA LYS A 76 5.11 2.62 -12.39
C LYS A 76 6.45 1.91 -12.17
N ARG A 77 6.58 1.02 -11.18
CA ARG A 77 7.51 -0.11 -11.32
C ARG A 77 7.02 -0.94 -12.51
N GLN A 78 7.40 -0.52 -13.71
CA GLN A 78 7.12 -1.24 -14.94
C GLN A 78 7.61 -2.65 -14.71
N ARG A 79 6.66 -3.61 -14.72
CA ARG A 79 7.01 -5.01 -14.85
C ARG A 79 7.93 -5.07 -16.07
N PRO A 80 9.18 -5.57 -15.93
CA PRO A 80 10.10 -5.60 -17.06
C PRO A 80 9.36 -6.18 -18.26
N GLU A 81 9.40 -5.45 -19.36
CA GLU A 81 8.77 -5.87 -20.60
C GLU A 81 9.26 -7.28 -20.90
N LYS A 82 8.33 -8.19 -21.22
CA LYS A 82 8.60 -9.63 -21.26
C LYS A 82 9.57 -9.89 -22.42
N SER A 83 10.87 -9.86 -22.16
CA SER A 83 11.89 -10.15 -23.17
C SER A 83 11.80 -11.64 -23.49
N THR A 84 11.35 -11.95 -24.70
CA THR A 84 11.32 -13.32 -25.20
C THR A 84 12.72 -13.67 -25.72
N GLY A 85 13.54 -14.26 -24.86
CA GLY A 85 14.77 -14.95 -25.29
C GLY A 85 14.45 -16.36 -25.79
N THR A 86 15.18 -16.82 -26.80
CA THR A 86 15.14 -18.23 -27.23
C THR A 86 16.13 -19.03 -26.40
N VAL A 87 15.66 -20.05 -25.69
CA VAL A 87 16.52 -20.97 -24.92
C VAL A 87 16.60 -22.31 -25.66
N GLY A 88 17.81 -22.76 -25.96
CA GLY A 88 18.05 -24.05 -26.61
C GLY A 88 17.72 -25.22 -25.70
N VAL A 89 16.87 -26.13 -26.15
CA VAL A 89 16.37 -27.29 -25.36
C VAL A 89 17.15 -28.59 -25.70
N THR A 90 18.11 -28.53 -26.62
CA THR A 90 18.91 -29.67 -27.10
C THR A 90 20.18 -29.89 -26.28
N GLY A 91 20.55 -31.16 -26.02
CA GLY A 91 21.81 -31.53 -25.36
C GLY A 91 21.86 -31.36 -23.84
N GLY A 92 20.71 -31.19 -23.17
CA GLY A 92 20.61 -31.20 -21.71
C GLY A 92 19.96 -32.48 -21.19
N ALA A 93 19.94 -32.68 -19.88
CA ALA A 93 19.14 -33.74 -19.27
C ALA A 93 17.65 -33.37 -19.38
N VAL A 94 16.86 -34.23 -20.05
CA VAL A 94 15.44 -34.01 -20.33
C VAL A 94 14.60 -35.09 -19.67
N LEU A 95 13.47 -34.69 -19.08
CA LEU A 95 12.45 -35.58 -18.54
C LEU A 95 11.07 -35.20 -19.10
N GLY A 96 10.19 -36.20 -19.20
CA GLY A 96 8.83 -36.03 -19.72
C GLY A 96 8.75 -36.16 -21.24
N GLU A 97 7.53 -36.00 -21.77
CA GLU A 97 7.22 -36.16 -23.19
C GLU A 97 7.85 -35.04 -24.03
N VAL A 98 8.38 -35.39 -25.21
CA VAL A 98 9.03 -34.42 -26.12
C VAL A 98 8.03 -33.36 -26.61
N ASP A 99 6.77 -33.79 -26.82
CA ASP A 99 5.68 -32.98 -27.34
C ASP A 99 4.76 -32.41 -26.24
N ALA A 100 5.21 -32.41 -24.98
CA ALA A 100 4.44 -31.83 -23.88
C ALA A 100 4.15 -30.34 -24.16
N PRO A 101 2.93 -29.85 -23.85
CA PRO A 101 2.48 -28.51 -24.23
C PRO A 101 3.27 -27.38 -23.55
N VAL A 102 3.96 -27.67 -22.44
CA VAL A 102 4.78 -26.71 -21.69
C VAL A 102 6.17 -27.29 -21.51
N THR A 103 7.20 -26.47 -21.78
CA THR A 103 8.60 -26.80 -21.45
C THR A 103 9.09 -25.91 -20.33
N ILE A 104 9.65 -26.51 -19.28
CA ILE A 104 10.34 -25.83 -18.18
C ILE A 104 11.84 -26.08 -18.36
N VAL A 105 12.63 -25.00 -18.37
CA VAL A 105 14.10 -25.07 -18.35
C VAL A 105 14.57 -24.59 -16.98
N GLU A 106 15.13 -25.48 -16.17
CA GLU A 106 15.74 -25.15 -14.89
C GLU A 106 17.24 -24.91 -15.11
N PHE A 107 17.73 -23.75 -14.63
CA PHE A 107 19.14 -23.48 -14.45
C PHE A 107 19.45 -23.64 -12.96
N SER A 108 20.32 -24.59 -12.62
CA SER A 108 20.59 -24.95 -11.22
C SER A 108 22.08 -24.98 -10.92
N ASP A 109 22.40 -24.76 -9.65
CA ASP A 109 23.75 -24.86 -9.11
C ASP A 109 23.76 -25.86 -7.95
N TYR A 110 24.61 -26.89 -8.04
CA TYR A 110 24.72 -27.93 -7.02
C TYR A 110 25.15 -27.42 -5.63
N GLN A 111 25.84 -26.29 -5.54
CA GLN A 111 26.21 -25.65 -4.26
C GLN A 111 25.12 -24.71 -3.72
N CYS A 112 24.10 -24.38 -4.52
CA CYS A 112 23.06 -23.46 -4.09
C CYS A 112 22.10 -24.12 -3.07
N PRO A 113 21.96 -23.57 -1.85
CA PRO A 113 21.06 -24.13 -0.84
C PRO A 113 19.58 -24.03 -1.22
N PHE A 114 19.21 -23.08 -2.08
CA PHE A 114 17.84 -22.94 -2.59
C PHE A 114 17.52 -23.96 -3.69
N CYS A 115 18.48 -24.21 -4.59
CA CYS A 115 18.37 -25.28 -5.59
C CYS A 115 18.23 -26.64 -4.91
N ARG A 116 19.05 -26.92 -3.89
CA ARG A 116 18.92 -28.14 -3.08
C ARG A 116 17.55 -28.27 -2.41
N ARG A 117 17.00 -27.16 -1.88
CA ARG A 117 15.67 -27.20 -1.26
C ARG A 117 14.60 -27.49 -2.30
N TYR A 118 14.65 -26.82 -3.44
CA TYR A 118 13.74 -27.05 -4.56
C TYR A 118 13.77 -28.51 -5.01
N SER A 119 14.96 -29.10 -5.19
CA SER A 119 15.11 -30.49 -5.65
C SER A 119 14.54 -31.50 -4.66
N LEU A 120 14.58 -31.20 -3.36
CA LEU A 120 14.09 -32.09 -2.30
C LEU A 120 12.60 -31.92 -2.00
N THR A 121 12.02 -30.74 -2.23
CA THR A 121 10.64 -30.45 -1.80
C THR A 121 9.68 -30.22 -2.95
N VAL A 122 10.04 -29.43 -3.96
CA VAL A 122 9.14 -29.00 -5.03
C VAL A 122 9.26 -29.93 -6.24
N PHE A 123 10.49 -30.29 -6.62
CA PHE A 123 10.73 -31.13 -7.80
C PHE A 123 9.99 -32.48 -7.75
N PRO A 124 9.91 -33.22 -6.63
CA PRO A 124 9.19 -34.50 -6.60
C PRO A 124 7.69 -34.34 -6.90
N VAL A 125 7.08 -33.25 -6.40
CA VAL A 125 5.67 -32.92 -6.66
C VAL A 125 5.48 -32.52 -8.12
N LEU A 126 6.35 -31.63 -8.63
CA LEU A 126 6.35 -31.21 -10.03
C LEU A 126 6.48 -32.40 -10.98
N LYS A 127 7.40 -33.31 -10.66
CA LYS A 127 7.63 -34.52 -11.43
C LYS A 127 6.39 -35.40 -11.49
N ARG A 128 5.85 -35.76 -10.33
CA ARG A 128 4.69 -36.65 -10.24
C ARG A 128 3.44 -36.06 -10.93
N GLU A 129 3.18 -34.78 -10.74
CA GLU A 129 1.90 -34.18 -11.15
C GLU A 129 1.89 -33.64 -12.58
N TYR A 130 3.07 -33.31 -13.13
CA TYR A 130 3.19 -32.63 -14.42
C TYR A 130 4.14 -33.30 -15.41
N ILE A 131 5.31 -33.76 -14.96
CA ILE A 131 6.29 -34.39 -15.86
C ILE A 131 5.81 -35.79 -16.23
N ASP A 132 5.51 -36.61 -15.22
CA ASP A 132 5.09 -38.01 -15.38
C ASP A 132 3.68 -38.12 -16.00
N THR A 133 2.89 -37.05 -15.97
CA THR A 133 1.56 -36.99 -16.61
C THR A 133 1.61 -36.44 -18.05
N GLY A 134 2.80 -36.20 -18.60
CA GLY A 134 2.99 -35.71 -19.98
C GLY A 134 2.57 -34.24 -20.19
N LYS A 135 2.28 -33.50 -19.12
CA LYS A 135 1.88 -32.09 -19.20
C LYS A 135 3.08 -31.16 -19.37
N VAL A 136 4.23 -31.56 -18.85
CA VAL A 136 5.45 -30.74 -18.84
C VAL A 136 6.64 -31.55 -19.33
N ARG A 137 7.38 -30.96 -20.27
CA ARG A 137 8.75 -31.34 -20.60
C ARG A 137 9.69 -30.56 -19.69
N TYR A 138 10.55 -31.26 -18.97
CA TYR A 138 11.49 -30.65 -18.04
C TYR A 138 12.92 -30.77 -18.56
N VAL A 139 13.65 -29.67 -18.59
CA VAL A 139 15.03 -29.63 -19.08
C VAL A 139 15.91 -29.00 -18.02
N PHE A 140 16.91 -29.75 -17.57
CA PHE A 140 17.88 -29.30 -16.59
C PHE A 140 19.13 -28.75 -17.29
N ARG A 141 19.65 -27.63 -16.76
CA ARG A 141 20.87 -26.96 -17.22
C ARG A 141 21.75 -26.59 -16.03
N ASP A 142 23.01 -26.98 -16.15
CA ASP A 142 24.06 -26.56 -15.24
C ASP A 142 24.28 -25.05 -15.35
N PHE A 143 24.28 -24.37 -14.21
CA PHE A 143 24.54 -22.94 -14.11
C PHE A 143 25.43 -22.63 -12.90
N PRO A 144 26.73 -22.95 -12.99
CA PRO A 144 27.67 -22.72 -11.91
C PRO A 144 27.80 -21.22 -11.60
N LEU A 145 27.43 -20.82 -10.39
CA LEU A 145 27.52 -19.44 -9.90
C LEU A 145 28.90 -19.16 -9.31
N THR A 146 29.91 -19.11 -10.19
CA THR A 146 31.33 -18.94 -9.82
C THR A 146 31.66 -17.69 -9.01
N SER A 147 30.81 -16.67 -9.06
CA SER A 147 30.98 -15.44 -8.29
C SER A 147 30.67 -15.59 -6.81
N ILE A 148 29.88 -16.58 -6.40
CA ILE A 148 29.41 -16.76 -5.03
C ILE A 148 29.63 -18.17 -4.47
N HIS A 149 29.86 -19.16 -5.33
CA HIS A 149 30.07 -20.57 -4.97
C HIS A 149 31.46 -21.03 -5.42
N GLN A 150 32.35 -21.27 -4.45
CA GLN A 150 33.78 -21.51 -4.70
C GLN A 150 34.06 -22.78 -5.51
N GLN A 151 33.23 -23.81 -5.38
CA GLN A 151 33.39 -25.09 -6.08
C GLN A 151 32.28 -25.28 -7.13
N ALA A 152 31.68 -24.19 -7.63
CA ALA A 152 30.58 -24.26 -8.59
C ALA A 152 30.98 -25.10 -9.80
N GLU A 153 32.04 -24.74 -10.53
CA GLU A 153 32.50 -25.48 -11.72
C GLU A 153 32.73 -26.96 -11.42
N LYS A 154 33.55 -27.27 -10.41
CA LYS A 154 33.88 -28.64 -10.03
C LYS A 154 32.66 -29.48 -9.65
N ALA A 155 31.60 -28.86 -9.13
CA ALA A 155 30.38 -29.57 -8.78
C ALA A 155 29.54 -29.97 -10.01
N HIS A 156 29.79 -29.37 -11.18
CA HIS A 156 29.08 -29.64 -12.45
C HIS A 156 29.94 -30.41 -13.46
N GLU A 157 31.15 -30.84 -13.09
CA GLU A 157 32.05 -31.72 -13.87
C GLU A 157 31.71 -33.20 -13.65
#